data_AF-V7PWM6-F1
#
_entry.id   AF-V7PWM6-F1
#
_cell.length_a   1.000
_cell.length_b   1.000
_cell.length_c   1.000
_cell.angle_alpha   90.00
_cell.angle_beta   90.00
_cell.angle_gamma   90.00
#
_symmetry.space_group_name_H-M   'P 1'
#
loop_
_entity.id
_entity.type
_entity.pdbx_description
1 polymer ?
#
loop_
_entity_poly.entity_id
_entity_poly.type
_entity_poly.pdbx_seq_one_letter_code
_entity_poly.pdbx_strand_id
1 'polypeptide(L)'
;MDYKLCGRFDTLRNFLPDELNTTTELDFHKNGNIKNYCPNQNCNNDIDKINAGSLWLFEQLFVKNKKSDINIVEYIIIWLSYMLSIKNIKEFKNVNEFYKKHIENKPYYINCDNNGTDCSKSLKEITGYANYKEIIDKKKDLLNMDINNNIISNLYKAFKLLCGMYSVFTEKTSNCKKCSENVNQFVEKYNKINEDSNNTDNSPYRKILSTLSADYNSLKDKCKGVKDSNFPTLQTIEEKQPDLQSSEPISEVASSSSSIVSKLIPVLSTLFVIAFFLGISYKYSLFGFRKRSQKQHLREKLKK
;
A
#
# COMPACT_ATOMS: atom_id res chain seq x y z
N MET A 1 4.79 5.25 10.26
CA MET A 1 3.32 5.39 10.05
C MET A 1 2.61 6.10 11.20
N ASP A 2 1.52 6.82 10.92
CA ASP A 2 0.55 7.28 11.94
C ASP A 2 -0.84 7.60 11.38
N TYR A 3 -1.79 7.87 12.28
CA TYR A 3 -3.17 8.22 11.97
C TYR A 3 -3.32 9.43 11.03
N LYS A 4 -2.53 10.50 11.21
CA LYS A 4 -2.66 11.71 10.38
C LYS A 4 -2.19 11.45 8.96
N LEU A 5 -1.15 10.64 8.78
CA LEU A 5 -0.71 10.19 7.46
C LEU A 5 -1.80 9.38 6.78
N CYS A 6 -2.31 8.33 7.45
CA CYS A 6 -3.33 7.46 6.89
C CYS A 6 -4.62 8.21 6.55
N GLY A 7 -5.04 9.14 7.41
CA GLY A 7 -6.20 10.00 7.18
C GLY A 7 -6.10 10.85 5.91
N ARG A 8 -4.90 11.24 5.46
CA ARG A 8 -4.73 11.95 4.17
C ARG A 8 -4.99 11.01 2.99
N PHE A 9 -4.49 9.77 3.04
CA PHE A 9 -4.80 8.78 2.01
C PHE A 9 -6.29 8.43 2.01
N ASP A 10 -6.91 8.24 3.17
CA ASP A 10 -8.37 8.03 3.30
C ASP A 10 -9.16 9.17 2.67
N THR A 11 -8.78 10.42 2.97
CA THR A 11 -9.41 11.61 2.40
C THR A 11 -9.29 11.59 0.88
N LEU A 12 -8.08 11.39 0.32
CA LEU A 12 -7.90 11.37 -1.13
C LEU A 12 -8.74 10.28 -1.79
N ARG A 13 -8.84 9.09 -1.18
CA ARG A 13 -9.64 7.97 -1.71
C ARG A 13 -11.12 8.24 -1.82
N ASN A 14 -11.67 9.05 -0.92
CA ASN A 14 -13.07 9.45 -1.01
C ASN A 14 -13.34 10.28 -2.28
N PHE A 15 -12.34 11.04 -2.75
CA PHE A 15 -12.43 11.87 -3.97
C PHE A 15 -11.86 11.20 -5.22
N LEU A 16 -10.96 10.23 -5.06
CA LEU A 16 -10.31 9.47 -6.12
C LEU A 16 -10.18 8.00 -5.69
N PRO A 17 -11.24 7.19 -5.88
CA PRO A 17 -11.28 5.80 -5.41
C PRO A 17 -10.14 4.94 -5.97
N ASP A 18 -9.64 4.05 -5.11
CA ASP A 18 -8.53 3.12 -5.37
C ASP A 18 -9.02 1.67 -5.63
N GLU A 19 -10.30 1.53 -5.97
CA GLU A 19 -10.97 0.27 -6.25
C GLU A 19 -11.55 0.27 -7.66
N LEU A 20 -11.40 -0.85 -8.37
CA LEU A 20 -11.94 -1.01 -9.72
C LEU A 20 -13.46 -0.93 -9.68
N ASN A 21 -14.03 -0.19 -10.63
CA ASN A 21 -15.48 0.02 -10.78
C ASN A 21 -16.16 0.74 -9.60
N THR A 22 -15.38 1.30 -8.66
CA THR A 22 -15.92 2.15 -7.61
C THR A 22 -15.99 3.59 -8.11
N THR A 23 -17.19 4.14 -8.15
CA THR A 23 -17.43 5.57 -8.40
C THR A 23 -17.60 6.30 -7.07
N THR A 24 -17.30 7.60 -7.08
CA THR A 24 -17.59 8.49 -5.95
C THR A 24 -18.54 9.58 -6.41
N GLU A 25 -19.48 9.96 -5.54
CA GLU A 25 -20.34 11.12 -5.75
C GLU A 25 -19.61 12.43 -5.39
N LEU A 26 -18.47 12.33 -4.70
CA LEU A 26 -17.67 13.50 -4.35
C LEU A 26 -16.93 14.02 -5.57
N ASP A 27 -17.12 15.31 -5.82
CA ASP A 27 -16.38 16.04 -6.84
C ASP A 27 -14.90 16.14 -6.45
N PHE A 28 -14.03 15.54 -7.26
CA PHE A 28 -12.58 15.57 -7.10
C PHE A 28 -12.06 17.00 -6.85
N HIS A 29 -12.58 17.99 -7.56
CA HIS A 29 -12.14 19.39 -7.46
C HIS A 29 -12.49 20.04 -6.12
N LYS A 30 -13.38 19.43 -5.33
CA LYS A 30 -13.75 19.89 -3.98
C LYS A 30 -12.84 19.35 -2.88
N ASN A 31 -11.81 18.54 -3.19
CA ASN A 31 -10.82 18.09 -2.21
C ASN A 31 -9.81 19.21 -1.87
N GLY A 32 -10.28 20.25 -1.19
CA GLY A 32 -9.48 21.42 -0.82
C GLY A 32 -8.83 22.07 -2.03
N ASN A 33 -7.50 22.14 -2.02
CA ASN A 33 -6.71 22.81 -3.05
C ASN A 33 -6.27 21.89 -4.20
N ILE A 34 -6.75 20.63 -4.27
CA ILE A 34 -6.29 19.68 -5.29
C ILE A 34 -6.49 20.18 -6.72
N LYS A 35 -7.56 20.96 -6.95
CA LYS A 35 -7.87 21.54 -8.26
C LYS A 35 -6.77 22.45 -8.79
N ASN A 36 -5.98 23.06 -7.90
CA ASN A 36 -4.92 23.98 -8.29
C ASN A 36 -3.73 23.22 -8.88
N TYR A 37 -3.56 21.94 -8.53
CA TYR A 37 -2.54 21.06 -9.09
C TYR A 37 -2.95 20.45 -10.44
N CYS A 38 -4.16 20.74 -10.92
CA CYS A 38 -4.65 20.28 -12.20
C CYS A 38 -4.16 21.19 -13.35
N PRO A 39 -3.79 20.61 -14.51
CA PRO A 39 -3.61 21.37 -15.73
C PRO A 39 -4.87 22.18 -16.04
N ASN A 40 -4.73 23.50 -16.22
CA ASN A 40 -5.82 24.44 -16.44
C ASN A 40 -6.97 24.31 -15.41
N GLN A 41 -6.66 23.86 -14.19
CA GLN A 41 -7.61 23.59 -13.10
C GLN A 41 -8.68 22.52 -13.39
N ASN A 42 -8.56 21.76 -14.48
CA ASN A 42 -9.65 20.93 -14.97
C ASN A 42 -9.46 19.41 -14.81
N CYS A 43 -8.23 18.89 -14.61
CA CYS A 43 -7.92 17.45 -14.41
C CYS A 43 -8.85 16.49 -15.19
N ASN A 44 -8.87 16.64 -16.52
CA ASN A 44 -9.91 16.03 -17.35
C ASN A 44 -9.75 14.51 -17.51
N ASN A 45 -8.55 13.97 -17.25
CA ASN A 45 -8.25 12.56 -17.41
C ASN A 45 -7.65 11.96 -16.12
N ASP A 46 -7.55 10.63 -16.07
CA ASP A 46 -7.03 9.92 -14.90
C ASP A 46 -5.57 10.26 -14.60
N ILE A 47 -4.72 10.51 -15.61
CA ILE A 47 -3.31 10.91 -15.42
C ILE A 47 -3.22 12.24 -14.67
N ASP A 48 -4.02 13.23 -15.08
CA ASP A 48 -4.04 14.54 -14.44
C ASP A 48 -4.52 14.44 -12.99
N LYS A 49 -5.58 13.65 -12.74
CA LYS A 49 -6.11 13.41 -11.38
C LYS A 49 -5.08 12.70 -10.50
N ILE A 50 -4.39 11.71 -11.03
CA ILE A 50 -3.33 10.97 -10.31
C ILE A 50 -2.16 11.91 -9.98
N ASN A 51 -1.71 12.73 -10.93
CA ASN A 51 -0.64 13.70 -10.69
C ASN A 51 -1.03 14.75 -9.64
N ALA A 52 -2.25 15.32 -9.76
CA ALA A 52 -2.77 16.28 -8.79
C ALA A 52 -2.95 15.65 -7.40
N GLY A 53 -3.41 14.39 -7.33
CA GLY A 53 -3.49 13.62 -6.10
C GLY A 53 -2.13 13.37 -5.46
N SER A 54 -1.10 13.07 -6.27
CA SER A 54 0.27 12.90 -5.77
C SER A 54 0.79 14.20 -5.16
N LEU A 55 0.69 15.34 -5.88
CA LEU A 55 1.05 16.66 -5.36
C LEU A 55 0.32 17.02 -4.08
N TRP A 56 -0.99 16.76 -4.05
CA TRP A 56 -1.80 16.99 -2.86
C TRP A 56 -1.31 16.16 -1.67
N LEU A 57 -0.94 14.89 -1.86
CA LEU A 57 -0.34 14.08 -0.77
C LEU A 57 0.97 14.68 -0.27
N PHE A 58 1.86 15.13 -1.17
CA PHE A 58 3.11 15.80 -0.77
C PHE A 58 2.84 17.04 0.09
N GLU A 59 1.94 17.94 -0.34
CA GLU A 59 1.55 19.11 0.46
C GLU A 59 0.96 18.70 1.81
N GLN A 60 -0.03 17.82 1.80
CA GLN A 60 -0.77 17.47 3.00
C GLN A 60 0.11 16.78 4.05
N LEU A 61 1.08 15.96 3.61
CA LEU A 61 1.94 15.20 4.50
C LEU A 61 3.14 16.02 4.98
N PHE A 62 3.89 16.65 4.08
CA PHE A 62 5.11 17.37 4.45
C PHE A 62 4.83 18.77 4.96
N VAL A 63 3.92 19.53 4.34
CA VAL A 63 3.68 20.93 4.70
C VAL A 63 2.60 21.06 5.76
N LYS A 64 1.41 20.47 5.55
CA LYS A 64 0.28 20.61 6.49
C LYS A 64 0.47 19.76 7.74
N ASN A 65 0.82 18.49 7.58
CA ASN A 65 1.05 17.58 8.71
C ASN A 65 2.49 17.69 9.29
N LYS A 66 3.36 18.51 8.69
CA LYS A 66 4.73 18.78 9.13
C LYS A 66 5.56 17.51 9.37
N LYS A 67 5.42 16.52 8.49
CA LYS A 67 6.19 15.28 8.60
C LYS A 67 7.60 15.49 8.09
N SER A 68 8.59 15.22 8.93
CA SER A 68 10.01 15.30 8.57
C SER A 68 10.55 14.02 7.96
N ASP A 69 9.93 12.86 8.26
CA ASP A 69 10.35 11.57 7.74
C ASP A 69 10.06 11.45 6.24
N ILE A 70 11.13 11.47 5.44
CA ILE A 70 11.07 11.35 3.98
C ILE A 70 10.72 9.94 3.50
N ASN A 71 10.74 8.92 4.37
CA ASN A 71 10.30 7.55 4.03
C ASN A 71 8.81 7.54 3.64
N ILE A 72 8.04 8.56 4.00
CA ILE A 72 6.65 8.75 3.55
C ILE A 72 6.53 8.75 2.02
N VAL A 73 7.58 9.15 1.29
CA VAL A 73 7.61 9.06 -0.18
C VAL A 73 7.35 7.64 -0.66
N GLU A 74 7.79 6.61 0.07
CA GLU A 74 7.51 5.22 -0.27
C GLU A 74 6.01 4.97 -0.39
N TYR A 75 5.20 5.46 0.55
CA TYR A 75 3.74 5.30 0.49
C TYR A 75 3.09 6.08 -0.64
N ILE A 76 3.56 7.30 -0.91
CA ILE A 76 3.07 8.10 -2.03
C ILE A 76 3.37 7.40 -3.36
N ILE A 77 4.58 6.85 -3.51
CA ILE A 77 4.97 6.13 -4.73
C ILE A 77 4.22 4.81 -4.85
N ILE A 78 4.01 4.03 -3.77
CA ILE A 78 3.17 2.82 -3.83
C ILE A 78 1.76 3.16 -4.31
N TRP A 79 1.14 4.21 -3.75
CA TRP A 79 -0.18 4.68 -4.16
C TRP A 79 -0.18 5.10 -5.63
N LEU A 80 0.78 5.92 -6.05
CA LEU A 80 0.94 6.37 -7.44
C LEU A 80 1.04 5.17 -8.39
N SER A 81 1.95 4.25 -8.11
CA SER A 81 2.16 3.04 -8.91
C SER A 81 0.90 2.21 -9.03
N TYR A 82 0.20 1.99 -7.92
CA TYR A 82 -1.02 1.22 -7.89
C TYR A 82 -2.15 1.92 -8.66
N MET A 83 -2.29 3.24 -8.53
CA MET A 83 -3.30 4.01 -9.27
C MET A 83 -3.06 3.97 -10.78
N LEU A 84 -1.81 4.09 -11.23
CA LEU A 84 -1.45 3.95 -12.64
C LEU A 84 -1.80 2.55 -13.17
N SER A 85 -1.53 1.52 -12.36
CA SER A 85 -1.84 0.11 -12.66
C SER A 85 -3.34 -0.15 -12.80
N ILE A 86 -4.16 0.24 -11.80
CA ILE A 86 -5.60 -0.06 -11.82
C ILE A 86 -6.36 0.74 -12.88
N LYS A 87 -5.88 1.94 -13.25
CA LYS A 87 -6.44 2.73 -14.34
C LYS A 87 -5.99 2.24 -15.72
N ASN A 88 -5.17 1.20 -15.78
CA ASN A 88 -4.65 0.60 -17.02
C ASN A 88 -3.99 1.66 -17.92
N ILE A 89 -3.22 2.57 -17.33
CA ILE A 89 -2.53 3.62 -18.06
C ILE A 89 -1.30 3.00 -18.72
N LYS A 90 -1.48 2.49 -19.95
CA LYS A 90 -0.44 1.82 -20.75
C LYS A 90 0.68 2.74 -21.25
N GLU A 91 0.51 4.05 -21.06
CA GLU A 91 1.49 5.05 -21.47
C GLU A 91 2.81 4.89 -20.71
N PHE A 92 2.76 4.43 -19.46
CA PHE A 92 3.93 4.27 -18.62
C PHE A 92 4.20 2.77 -18.39
N LYS A 93 5.46 2.36 -18.49
CA LYS A 93 5.89 1.01 -18.12
C LYS A 93 6.37 0.93 -16.67
N ASN A 94 6.86 2.03 -16.14
CA ASN A 94 7.37 2.14 -14.78
C ASN A 94 7.11 3.55 -14.23
N VAL A 95 7.35 3.72 -12.93
CA VAL A 95 7.16 5.01 -12.24
C VAL A 95 8.09 6.10 -12.79
N ASN A 96 9.30 5.73 -13.23
CA ASN A 96 10.30 6.67 -13.77
C ASN A 96 9.81 7.38 -15.04
N GLU A 97 9.08 6.69 -15.92
CA GLU A 97 8.48 7.32 -17.10
C GLU A 97 7.44 8.38 -16.72
N PHE A 98 6.57 8.07 -15.74
CA PHE A 98 5.66 9.05 -15.17
C PHE A 98 6.42 10.23 -14.55
N TYR A 99 7.46 9.94 -13.75
CA TYR A 99 8.28 10.95 -13.09
C TYR A 99 8.90 11.92 -14.11
N LYS A 100 9.54 11.42 -15.17
CA LYS A 100 10.15 12.27 -16.21
C LYS A 100 9.12 13.18 -16.88
N LYS A 101 7.93 12.65 -17.16
CA LYS A 101 6.89 13.39 -17.87
C LYS A 101 6.12 14.38 -16.99
N HIS A 102 5.86 14.03 -15.73
CA HIS A 102 4.92 14.75 -14.86
C HIS A 102 5.53 15.31 -13.57
N ILE A 103 6.81 15.05 -13.27
CA ILE A 103 7.47 15.48 -12.02
C ILE A 103 8.77 16.24 -12.30
N GLU A 104 9.72 15.63 -13.01
CA GLU A 104 11.13 16.06 -13.08
C GLU A 104 11.34 17.55 -13.38
N ASN A 105 10.56 18.10 -14.31
CA ASN A 105 10.67 19.50 -14.74
C ASN A 105 9.36 20.27 -14.54
N LYS A 106 8.53 19.88 -13.57
CA LYS A 106 7.23 20.52 -13.34
C LYS A 106 7.30 21.54 -12.21
N PRO A 107 6.86 22.80 -12.43
CA PRO A 107 6.97 23.90 -11.48
C PRO A 107 6.53 23.56 -10.05
N TYR A 108 5.38 22.88 -9.91
CA TYR A 108 4.86 22.48 -8.60
C TYR A 108 5.83 21.63 -7.78
N TYR A 109 6.60 20.74 -8.42
CA TYR A 109 7.55 19.87 -7.73
C TYR A 109 8.91 20.52 -7.49
N ILE A 110 9.37 21.39 -8.39
CA ILE A 110 10.69 22.07 -8.28
C ILE A 110 10.65 23.32 -7.41
N ASN A 111 9.52 24.02 -7.37
CA ASN A 111 9.38 25.29 -6.66
C ASN A 111 8.56 25.14 -5.37
N CYS A 112 8.09 23.94 -5.02
CA CYS A 112 7.18 23.75 -3.89
C CYS A 112 5.99 24.73 -3.99
N ASP A 113 5.35 24.82 -5.17
CA ASP A 113 4.27 25.79 -5.36
C ASP A 113 2.93 25.17 -4.89
N ASN A 114 2.38 25.68 -3.78
CA ASN A 114 1.09 25.27 -3.26
C ASN A 114 0.02 26.32 -3.59
N ASN A 115 -0.32 26.46 -4.88
CA ASN A 115 -1.31 27.42 -5.38
C ASN A 115 -0.89 28.89 -5.20
N GLY A 116 0.25 29.26 -5.78
CA GLY A 116 0.84 30.60 -5.73
C GLY A 116 1.56 30.90 -4.42
N THR A 117 1.62 29.94 -3.49
CA THR A 117 2.35 30.07 -2.23
C THR A 117 3.56 29.15 -2.26
N ASP A 118 4.76 29.74 -2.30
CA ASP A 118 6.02 29.02 -2.17
C ASP A 118 6.12 28.36 -0.78
N CYS A 119 6.21 27.03 -0.75
CA CYS A 119 6.44 26.26 0.47
C CYS A 119 7.89 25.88 0.73
N SER A 120 8.83 26.29 -0.11
CA SER A 120 10.23 25.82 -0.08
C SER A 120 10.91 26.08 1.26
N LYS A 121 10.70 27.27 1.84
CA LYS A 121 11.25 27.61 3.17
C LYS A 121 10.71 26.68 4.26
N SER A 122 9.38 26.56 4.36
CA SER A 122 8.73 25.71 5.36
C SER A 122 9.10 24.24 5.18
N LEU A 123 9.14 23.77 3.94
CA LEU A 123 9.53 22.39 3.62
C LEU A 123 10.98 22.13 4.04
N LYS A 124 11.89 23.07 3.77
CA LYS A 124 13.30 22.97 4.16
C LYS A 124 13.49 22.96 5.66
N GLU A 125 12.74 23.77 6.41
CA GLU A 125 12.76 23.75 7.88
C GLU A 125 12.28 22.41 8.45
N ILE A 126 11.30 21.76 7.80
CA ILE A 126 10.71 20.50 8.26
C ILE A 126 11.56 19.28 7.87
N THR A 127 12.06 19.26 6.63
CA THR A 127 12.65 18.06 6.00
C THR A 127 14.13 18.20 5.65
N GLY A 128 14.66 19.42 5.61
CA GLY A 128 15.99 19.73 5.08
C GLY A 128 16.05 19.95 3.56
N TYR A 129 14.96 19.73 2.83
CA TYR A 129 14.90 19.81 1.36
C TYR A 129 14.12 21.02 0.87
N ALA A 130 14.56 21.63 -0.22
CA ALA A 130 13.95 22.85 -0.73
C ALA A 130 12.62 22.59 -1.45
N ASN A 131 12.43 21.41 -2.04
CA ASN A 131 11.24 21.12 -2.84
C ASN A 131 10.94 19.62 -2.85
N TYR A 132 9.76 19.24 -3.36
CA TYR A 132 9.33 17.84 -3.39
C TYR A 132 10.19 16.98 -4.31
N LYS A 133 10.72 17.54 -5.40
CA LYS A 133 11.61 16.81 -6.32
C LYS A 133 12.87 16.32 -5.62
N GLU A 134 13.52 17.17 -4.83
CA GLU A 134 14.71 16.77 -4.06
C GLU A 134 14.43 15.61 -3.11
N ILE A 135 13.26 15.61 -2.45
CA ILE A 135 12.85 14.51 -1.58
C ILE A 135 12.67 13.22 -2.39
N ILE A 136 12.00 13.28 -3.55
CA ILE A 136 11.80 12.12 -4.43
C ILE A 136 13.15 11.60 -4.95
N ASP A 137 14.08 12.49 -5.30
CA ASP A 137 15.41 12.11 -5.80
C ASP A 137 16.25 11.36 -4.76
N LYS A 138 15.99 11.53 -3.45
CA LYS A 138 16.59 10.70 -2.40
C LYS A 138 16.05 9.27 -2.34
N LYS A 139 14.93 9.03 -3.01
CA LYS A 139 14.25 7.73 -3.12
C LYS A 139 14.15 7.28 -4.58
N LYS A 140 15.10 7.71 -5.42
CA LYS A 140 15.07 7.52 -6.88
C LYS A 140 15.03 6.05 -7.30
N ASP A 141 15.57 5.17 -6.49
CA ASP A 141 15.52 3.72 -6.69
C ASP A 141 14.09 3.17 -6.73
N LEU A 142 13.14 3.80 -6.04
CA LEU A 142 11.72 3.45 -6.09
C LEU A 142 11.09 3.71 -7.46
N LEU A 143 11.66 4.62 -8.27
CA LEU A 143 11.11 4.96 -9.59
C LEU A 143 11.25 3.81 -10.59
N ASN A 144 12.11 2.81 -10.30
CA ASN A 144 12.30 1.65 -11.16
C ASN A 144 11.21 0.58 -10.98
N MET A 145 10.18 0.81 -10.16
CA MET A 145 9.05 -0.11 -10.04
C MET A 145 8.28 -0.23 -11.36
N ASP A 146 8.10 -1.46 -11.82
CA ASP A 146 7.24 -1.81 -12.94
C ASP A 146 5.79 -1.79 -12.48
N ILE A 147 5.00 -0.83 -12.97
CA ILE A 147 3.60 -0.61 -12.59
C ILE A 147 2.67 -1.77 -12.96
N ASN A 148 3.10 -2.68 -13.84
CA ASN A 148 2.35 -3.89 -14.20
C ASN A 148 2.69 -5.07 -13.28
N ASN A 149 3.67 -4.94 -12.40
CA ASN A 149 4.06 -6.00 -11.49
C ASN A 149 2.98 -6.22 -10.41
N ASN A 150 2.56 -7.48 -10.24
CA ASN A 150 1.54 -7.89 -9.28
C ASN A 150 1.91 -7.54 -7.81
N ILE A 151 3.20 -7.45 -7.48
CA ILE A 151 3.67 -7.06 -6.15
C ILE A 151 3.09 -5.71 -5.73
N ILE A 152 2.95 -4.75 -6.63
CA ILE A 152 2.45 -3.40 -6.31
C ILE A 152 1.04 -3.46 -5.73
N SER A 153 0.17 -4.32 -6.28
CA SER A 153 -1.17 -4.54 -5.76
C SER A 153 -1.13 -5.06 -4.32
N ASN A 154 -0.23 -6.00 -4.03
CA ASN A 154 -0.09 -6.55 -2.68
C ASN A 154 0.53 -5.54 -1.72
N LEU A 155 1.56 -4.79 -2.13
CA LEU A 155 2.18 -3.71 -1.34
C LEU A 155 1.16 -2.64 -0.97
N TYR A 156 0.36 -2.17 -1.94
CA TYR A 156 -0.65 -1.16 -1.68
C TYR A 156 -1.77 -1.68 -0.78
N LYS A 157 -2.20 -2.93 -0.96
CA LYS A 157 -3.18 -3.58 -0.06
C LYS A 157 -2.64 -3.74 1.35
N ALA A 158 -1.38 -4.15 1.51
CA ALA A 158 -0.71 -4.24 2.81
C ALA A 158 -0.62 -2.85 3.47
N PHE A 159 -0.23 -1.82 2.73
CA PHE A 159 -0.25 -0.43 3.19
C PHE A 159 -1.66 0.02 3.63
N LYS A 160 -2.70 -0.25 2.83
CA LYS A 160 -4.11 0.06 3.14
C LYS A 160 -4.56 -0.62 4.44
N LEU A 161 -4.23 -1.90 4.62
CA LEU A 161 -4.53 -2.67 5.85
C LEU A 161 -3.78 -2.09 7.06
N LEU A 162 -2.50 -1.75 6.90
CA LEU A 162 -1.71 -1.12 7.95
C LEU A 162 -2.31 0.23 8.35
N CYS A 163 -2.74 1.04 7.37
CA CYS A 163 -3.44 2.28 7.66
C CYS A 163 -4.79 2.07 8.37
N GLY A 164 -5.54 1.03 8.00
CA GLY A 164 -6.75 0.63 8.72
C GLY A 164 -6.49 0.21 10.17
N MET A 165 -5.30 -0.33 10.46
CA MET A 165 -4.89 -0.56 11.85
C MET A 165 -4.47 0.73 12.55
N TYR A 166 -3.71 1.61 11.90
CA TYR A 166 -3.32 2.89 12.50
C TYR A 166 -4.50 3.85 12.71
N SER A 167 -5.58 3.71 11.95
CA SER A 167 -6.76 4.59 12.05
C SER A 167 -7.52 4.42 13.37
N VAL A 168 -7.40 3.26 14.04
CA VAL A 168 -8.02 3.03 15.35
C VAL A 168 -7.23 3.64 16.51
N PHE A 169 -6.04 4.18 16.22
CA PHE A 169 -5.21 4.93 17.16
C PHE A 169 -5.42 6.41 16.86
N THR A 170 -6.22 7.09 17.67
CA THR A 170 -6.33 8.55 17.61
C THR A 170 -5.38 9.17 18.63
N GLU A 171 -5.25 10.49 18.62
CA GLU A 171 -4.47 11.22 19.65
C GLU A 171 -4.97 10.95 21.09
N LYS A 172 -6.21 10.47 21.25
CA LYS A 172 -6.87 10.31 22.56
C LYS A 172 -7.17 8.84 22.93
N THR A 173 -7.11 7.92 21.98
CA THR A 173 -7.54 6.53 22.19
C THR A 173 -6.71 5.55 21.38
N SER A 174 -6.26 4.46 22.01
CA SER A 174 -5.69 3.29 21.35
C SER A 174 -6.59 2.07 21.56
N ASN A 175 -7.10 1.48 20.48
CA ASN A 175 -7.92 0.26 20.56
C ASN A 175 -7.30 -0.89 19.77
N CYS A 176 -6.26 -1.50 20.32
CA CYS A 176 -5.54 -2.62 19.70
C CYS A 176 -6.45 -3.82 19.39
N LYS A 177 -7.54 -4.02 20.15
CA LYS A 177 -8.52 -5.09 19.89
C LYS A 177 -9.21 -4.94 18.53
N LYS A 178 -9.36 -3.71 18.03
CA LYS A 178 -9.92 -3.44 16.68
C LYS A 178 -8.92 -3.66 15.54
N CYS A 179 -7.63 -3.89 15.83
CA CYS A 179 -6.65 -4.20 14.79
C CYS A 179 -6.83 -5.61 14.23
N SER A 180 -7.41 -6.52 15.01
CA SER A 180 -7.45 -7.97 14.76
C SER A 180 -8.00 -8.35 13.38
N GLU A 181 -8.96 -7.59 12.84
CA GLU A 181 -9.53 -7.83 11.50
C GLU A 181 -8.50 -7.62 10.38
N ASN A 182 -7.63 -6.63 10.53
CA ASN A 182 -6.64 -6.24 9.52
C ASN A 182 -5.29 -6.94 9.71
N VAL A 183 -4.92 -7.31 10.94
CA VAL A 183 -3.63 -7.93 11.26
C VAL A 183 -3.38 -9.20 10.46
N ASN A 184 -4.32 -10.15 10.46
CA ASN A 184 -4.13 -11.42 9.76
C ASN A 184 -4.05 -11.23 8.23
N GLN A 185 -4.88 -10.34 7.69
CA GLN A 185 -4.85 -9.99 6.26
C GLN A 185 -3.53 -9.30 5.89
N PHE A 186 -3.00 -8.44 6.77
CA PHE A 186 -1.71 -7.80 6.56
C PHE A 186 -0.59 -8.83 6.49
N VAL A 187 -0.53 -9.76 7.45
CA VAL A 187 0.48 -10.84 7.50
C VAL A 187 0.41 -11.71 6.25
N GLU A 188 -0.79 -12.07 5.80
CA GLU A 188 -0.98 -12.85 4.57
C GLU A 188 -0.43 -12.10 3.33
N LYS A 189 -0.73 -10.79 3.21
CA LYS A 189 -0.20 -9.96 2.12
C LYS A 189 1.31 -9.81 2.21
N TYR A 190 1.83 -9.58 3.40
CA TYR A 190 3.26 -9.46 3.66
C TYR A 190 4.02 -10.70 3.22
N ASN A 191 3.59 -11.89 3.65
CA ASN A 191 4.24 -13.15 3.30
C ASN A 191 4.23 -13.39 1.78
N LYS A 192 3.09 -13.12 1.12
CA LYS A 192 2.99 -13.21 -0.36
C LYS A 192 4.00 -12.32 -1.09
N ILE A 193 4.30 -11.13 -0.56
CA ILE A 193 5.30 -10.23 -1.15
C ILE A 193 6.71 -10.74 -0.83
N ASN A 194 6.94 -11.22 0.39
CA ASN A 194 8.23 -11.76 0.84
C ASN A 194 8.68 -12.96 -0.01
N GLU A 195 7.73 -13.83 -0.36
CA GLU A 195 7.98 -15.06 -1.14
C GLU A 195 8.05 -14.81 -2.66
N ASP A 196 7.61 -13.64 -3.17
CA ASP A 196 7.60 -13.34 -4.61
C ASP A 196 9.02 -13.30 -5.21
N SER A 197 9.21 -13.91 -6.37
CA SER A 197 10.51 -13.99 -7.03
C SER A 197 11.03 -12.63 -7.52
N ASN A 198 10.13 -11.69 -7.84
CA ASN A 198 10.51 -10.34 -8.24
C ASN A 198 10.93 -9.46 -7.06
N ASN A 199 10.67 -9.89 -5.82
CA ASN A 199 11.08 -9.21 -4.60
C ASN A 199 12.51 -9.60 -4.19
N THR A 200 13.48 -9.33 -5.06
CA THR A 200 14.91 -9.54 -4.77
C THR A 200 15.41 -8.52 -3.74
N ASP A 201 16.53 -8.81 -3.07
CA ASP A 201 17.03 -7.96 -1.97
C ASP A 201 17.32 -6.51 -2.39
N ASN A 202 17.75 -6.31 -3.64
CA ASN A 202 18.03 -4.99 -4.20
C ASN A 202 16.80 -4.33 -4.86
N SER A 203 15.65 -5.00 -4.87
CA SER A 203 14.44 -4.47 -5.49
C SER A 203 13.84 -3.29 -4.70
N PRO A 204 13.19 -2.33 -5.36
CA PRO A 204 12.44 -1.29 -4.67
C PRO A 204 11.30 -1.87 -3.80
N TYR A 205 10.74 -3.02 -4.19
CA TYR A 205 9.70 -3.71 -3.45
C TYR A 205 10.19 -4.17 -2.06
N ARG A 206 11.43 -4.65 -1.97
CA ARG A 206 12.03 -5.12 -0.71
C ARG A 206 12.19 -4.01 0.30
N LYS A 207 12.62 -2.84 -0.16
CA LYS A 207 12.78 -1.64 0.66
C LYS A 207 11.45 -1.21 1.24
N ILE A 208 10.42 -1.10 0.40
CA ILE A 208 9.07 -0.78 0.84
C ILE A 208 8.53 -1.83 1.83
N LEU A 209 8.72 -3.12 1.54
CA LEU A 209 8.29 -4.20 2.42
C LEU A 209 8.97 -4.10 3.80
N SER A 210 10.24 -3.71 3.84
CA SER A 210 10.99 -3.48 5.08
C SER A 210 10.40 -2.32 5.88
N THR A 211 10.02 -1.22 5.22
CA THR A 211 9.35 -0.09 5.88
C THR A 211 7.97 -0.47 6.42
N LEU A 212 7.18 -1.24 5.65
CA LEU A 212 5.90 -1.80 6.13
C LEU A 212 6.09 -2.74 7.33
N SER A 213 7.16 -3.56 7.33
CA SER A 213 7.53 -4.43 8.44
C SER A 213 7.86 -3.63 9.70
N ALA A 214 8.70 -2.60 9.56
CA ALA A 214 9.08 -1.72 10.66
C ALA A 214 7.88 -1.00 11.27
N ASP A 215 6.96 -0.52 10.44
CA ASP A 215 5.75 0.15 10.91
C ASP A 215 4.72 -0.80 11.53
N TYR A 216 4.62 -2.04 11.03
CA TYR A 216 3.85 -3.10 11.69
C TYR A 216 4.42 -3.46 13.06
N ASN A 217 5.75 -3.64 13.16
CA ASN A 217 6.41 -3.96 14.42
C ASN A 217 6.28 -2.82 15.43
N SER A 218 6.38 -1.57 14.97
CA SER A 218 6.12 -0.39 15.80
C SER A 218 4.69 -0.36 16.34
N LEU A 219 3.71 -0.79 15.54
CA LEU A 219 2.32 -0.91 15.96
C LEU A 219 2.12 -2.06 16.97
N LYS A 220 2.70 -3.23 16.68
CA LYS A 220 2.72 -4.39 17.58
C LYS A 220 3.29 -4.02 18.94
N ASP A 221 4.37 -3.25 18.97
CA ASP A 221 5.01 -2.77 20.20
C ASP A 221 4.09 -1.86 21.02
N LYS A 222 3.36 -0.95 20.37
CA LYS A 222 2.34 -0.10 21.03
C LYS A 222 1.20 -0.91 21.64
N CYS A 223 0.96 -2.12 21.13
CA CYS A 223 -0.10 -3.02 21.60
C CYS A 223 0.38 -4.11 22.57
N LYS A 224 1.68 -4.11 22.94
CA LYS A 224 2.21 -5.07 23.92
C LYS A 224 1.46 -4.95 25.25
N GLY A 225 1.05 -6.09 25.81
CA GLY A 225 0.37 -6.18 27.10
C GLY A 225 -1.13 -5.86 27.07
N VAL A 226 -1.70 -5.49 25.92
CA VAL A 226 -3.15 -5.29 25.79
C VAL A 226 -3.85 -6.64 25.63
N LYS A 227 -4.83 -6.93 26.49
CA LYS A 227 -5.66 -8.16 26.38
C LYS A 227 -6.34 -8.23 25.00
N ASP A 228 -6.47 -9.43 24.45
CA ASP A 228 -7.10 -9.71 23.16
C ASP A 228 -6.42 -9.06 21.93
N SER A 229 -5.18 -8.58 22.06
CA SER A 229 -4.40 -8.03 20.94
C SER A 229 -3.39 -9.06 20.45
N ASN A 230 -3.78 -9.86 19.46
CA ASN A 230 -2.89 -10.86 18.86
C ASN A 230 -2.23 -10.32 17.59
N PHE A 231 -0.93 -10.10 17.63
CA PHE A 231 -0.11 -9.69 16.50
C PHE A 231 0.86 -10.82 16.13
N PRO A 232 0.57 -11.61 15.07
CA PRO A 232 1.47 -12.62 14.57
C PRO A 232 2.85 -12.03 14.28
N THR A 233 3.88 -12.85 14.42
CA THR A 233 5.23 -12.49 13.97
C THR A 233 5.26 -12.58 12.44
N LEU A 234 5.84 -11.57 11.81
CA LEU A 234 6.08 -11.60 10.37
C LEU A 234 7.15 -12.63 10.05
N GLN A 235 7.02 -13.31 8.91
CA GLN A 235 8.13 -14.11 8.40
C GLN A 235 9.37 -13.25 8.25
N THR A 236 10.53 -13.83 8.57
CA THR A 236 11.80 -13.15 8.37
C THR A 236 11.99 -12.88 6.88
N ILE A 237 12.51 -11.70 6.60
CA ILE A 237 12.97 -11.28 5.28
C ILE A 237 14.23 -12.13 5.01
N GLU A 238 14.08 -13.30 4.37
CA GLU A 238 15.21 -14.17 4.05
C GLU A 238 16.05 -13.51 2.96
N GLU A 239 17.27 -13.11 3.28
CA GLU A 239 18.25 -12.66 2.27
C GLU A 239 18.45 -13.80 1.27
N LYS A 240 18.03 -13.59 0.02
CA LYS A 240 18.31 -14.55 -1.04
C LYS A 240 19.75 -14.29 -1.41
N GLN A 241 20.67 -15.06 -0.83
CA GLN A 241 22.07 -15.01 -1.23
C GLN A 241 22.15 -15.11 -2.77
N PRO A 242 22.92 -14.25 -3.44
CA PRO A 242 23.13 -14.40 -4.87
C PRO A 242 23.78 -15.76 -5.11
N ASP A 243 23.16 -16.60 -5.94
CA ASP A 243 23.75 -17.84 -6.46
C ASP A 243 25.05 -17.47 -7.20
N LEU A 244 26.16 -17.48 -6.46
CA LEU A 244 27.49 -17.41 -7.05
C LEU A 244 27.76 -18.80 -7.62
N GLN A 245 27.62 -18.92 -8.94
CA GLN A 245 28.09 -20.11 -9.66
C GLN A 245 29.57 -20.34 -9.31
N SER A 246 29.77 -21.50 -8.67
CA SER A 246 31.03 -22.05 -8.22
C SER A 246 32.14 -21.97 -9.27
N SER A 247 33.29 -21.44 -8.84
CA SER A 247 34.59 -21.91 -9.29
C SER A 247 35.54 -21.89 -8.09
N GLU A 248 35.59 -23.03 -7.39
CA GLU A 248 36.65 -23.35 -6.43
C GLU A 248 37.85 -23.97 -7.19
N PRO A 249 39.09 -23.87 -6.66
CA PRO A 249 39.48 -24.79 -5.58
C PRO A 249 40.39 -24.23 -4.45
N ILE A 250 40.09 -24.73 -3.25
CA ILE A 250 40.97 -25.26 -2.18
C ILE A 250 42.07 -24.35 -1.59
N SER A 251 41.89 -23.98 -0.31
CA SER A 251 42.91 -24.25 0.73
C SER A 251 42.28 -24.34 2.12
N GLU A 252 42.49 -25.49 2.77
CA GLU A 252 42.21 -25.76 4.19
C GLU A 252 42.81 -24.70 5.12
N VAL A 253 42.06 -24.23 6.13
CA VAL A 253 42.45 -24.28 7.55
C VAL A 253 41.18 -24.17 8.43
N ALA A 254 41.20 -24.97 9.49
CA ALA A 254 40.18 -25.35 10.46
C ALA A 254 39.45 -24.24 11.27
N SER A 255 38.38 -24.70 11.93
CA SER A 255 37.58 -24.09 13.02
C SER A 255 36.34 -23.33 12.52
N SER A 256 35.11 -23.59 12.97
CA SER A 256 34.62 -24.26 14.18
C SER A 256 33.17 -24.70 13.97
N SER A 257 32.82 -25.86 14.54
CA SER A 257 31.51 -26.49 14.53
C SER A 257 30.36 -25.57 14.95
N SER A 258 29.35 -25.41 14.09
CA SER A 258 28.00 -24.98 14.47
C SER A 258 27.04 -26.14 14.25
N SER A 259 26.43 -26.60 15.35
CA SER A 259 25.52 -27.73 15.41
C SER A 259 24.19 -27.42 14.74
N ILE A 260 23.97 -27.96 13.53
CA ILE A 260 22.65 -27.99 12.91
C ILE A 260 21.89 -29.19 13.47
N VAL A 261 21.03 -28.94 14.46
CA VAL A 261 20.01 -29.89 14.88
C VAL A 261 18.90 -29.87 13.82
N SER A 262 18.92 -30.84 12.92
CA SER A 262 17.84 -31.10 11.97
C SER A 262 16.61 -31.65 12.70
N LYS A 263 15.60 -30.80 12.90
CA LYS A 263 14.27 -31.26 13.31
C LYS A 263 13.45 -31.64 12.08
N LEU A 264 13.26 -32.95 11.90
CA LEU A 264 12.27 -33.57 11.03
C LEU A 264 10.88 -32.98 11.30
N ILE A 265 10.26 -32.40 10.27
CA ILE A 265 8.84 -32.00 10.30
C ILE A 265 8.01 -33.25 9.98
N PRO A 266 7.04 -33.65 10.82
CA PRO A 266 6.11 -34.69 10.46
C PRO A 266 5.08 -34.11 9.47
N VAL A 267 5.16 -34.57 8.23
CA VAL A 267 4.12 -34.37 7.21
C VAL A 267 2.90 -35.21 7.60
N LEU A 268 1.94 -34.60 8.30
CA LEU A 268 0.58 -35.13 8.39
C LEU A 268 -0.38 -34.01 8.81
N SER A 269 -1.18 -33.49 7.87
CA SER A 269 -2.56 -33.00 8.06
C SER A 269 -2.99 -32.00 6.98
N THR A 270 -2.95 -32.40 5.69
CA THR A 270 -3.56 -31.63 4.59
C THR A 270 -4.97 -32.12 4.21
N LEU A 271 -5.49 -33.17 4.87
CA LEU A 271 -6.80 -33.74 4.54
C LEU A 271 -7.98 -33.17 5.35
N PHE A 272 -7.75 -32.38 6.40
CA PHE A 272 -8.85 -31.88 7.24
C PHE A 272 -9.49 -30.58 6.71
N VAL A 273 -8.80 -29.82 5.86
CA VAL A 273 -9.28 -28.50 5.41
C VAL A 273 -10.31 -28.61 4.28
N ILE A 274 -10.19 -29.62 3.40
CA ILE A 274 -11.08 -29.77 2.24
C ILE A 274 -12.50 -30.20 2.65
N ALA A 275 -12.65 -30.96 3.74
CA ALA A 275 -13.96 -31.38 4.23
C ALA A 275 -14.78 -30.22 4.85
N PHE A 276 -14.12 -29.23 5.47
CA PHE A 276 -14.81 -28.11 6.11
C PHE A 276 -15.39 -27.12 5.09
N PHE A 277 -14.72 -26.88 3.97
CA PHE A 277 -15.21 -25.98 2.93
C PHE A 277 -16.39 -26.56 2.13
N LEU A 278 -16.46 -27.87 1.92
CA LEU A 278 -17.62 -28.52 1.26
C LEU A 278 -18.87 -28.55 2.16
N GLY A 279 -18.70 -28.60 3.48
CA GLY A 279 -19.83 -28.56 4.44
C GLY A 279 -20.54 -27.21 4.49
N ILE A 280 -19.84 -26.10 4.22
CA ILE A 280 -20.41 -24.75 4.26
C ILE A 280 -21.14 -24.42 2.96
N SER A 281 -20.60 -24.79 1.80
CA SER A 281 -21.22 -24.50 0.50
C SER A 281 -22.56 -25.24 0.27
N TYR A 282 -22.71 -26.45 0.80
CA TYR A 282 -23.97 -27.20 0.70
C TYR A 282 -25.12 -26.55 1.50
N LYS A 283 -24.82 -25.93 2.64
CA LYS A 283 -25.85 -25.32 3.51
C LYS A 283 -26.39 -23.99 2.96
N TYR A 284 -25.58 -23.24 2.21
CA TYR A 284 -26.02 -21.99 1.56
C TYR A 284 -26.72 -22.21 0.21
N SER A 285 -26.44 -23.31 -0.49
CA SER A 285 -27.10 -23.61 -1.77
C SER A 285 -28.55 -24.10 -1.62
N LEU A 286 -28.90 -24.79 -0.52
CA LEU A 286 -30.25 -25.33 -0.33
C LEU A 286 -31.26 -24.26 0.14
N PHE A 287 -30.79 -23.15 0.73
CA PHE A 287 -31.64 -22.09 1.30
C PHE A 287 -31.85 -20.86 0.37
N GLY A 288 -31.11 -20.76 -0.74
CA GLY A 288 -31.18 -19.60 -1.64
C GLY A 288 -32.28 -19.62 -2.70
N PHE A 289 -32.97 -20.75 -2.93
CA PHE A 289 -33.89 -20.91 -4.08
C PHE A 289 -35.38 -20.95 -3.74
N ARG A 290 -35.80 -20.57 -2.52
CA ARG A 290 -37.24 -20.43 -2.20
C ARG A 290 -37.62 -19.01 -1.81
N LYS A 291 -38.11 -18.27 -2.82
CA LYS A 291 -39.02 -17.10 -2.80
C LYS A 291 -38.45 -15.89 -3.55
N ARG A 292 -38.69 -15.82 -4.87
CA ARG A 292 -39.02 -14.52 -5.49
C ARG A 292 -39.75 -14.52 -6.85
N SER A 293 -40.16 -15.65 -7.44
CA SER A 293 -40.74 -15.62 -8.81
C SER A 293 -42.28 -15.68 -8.94
N GLN A 294 -43.08 -15.47 -7.89
CA GLN A 294 -44.56 -15.55 -8.01
C GLN A 294 -45.36 -14.31 -7.62
N LYS A 295 -44.74 -13.19 -7.21
CA LYS A 295 -45.51 -11.97 -6.86
C LYS A 295 -45.66 -10.94 -7.99
N GLN A 296 -45.03 -11.14 -9.15
CA GLN A 296 -45.11 -10.18 -10.26
C GLN A 296 -46.21 -10.52 -11.30
N HIS A 297 -46.68 -11.77 -11.36
CA HIS A 297 -47.73 -12.18 -12.31
C HIS A 297 -49.18 -11.96 -11.85
N LEU A 298 -49.42 -11.53 -10.60
CA LEU A 298 -50.78 -11.29 -10.07
C LEU A 298 -51.24 -9.82 -10.16
N ARG A 299 -50.38 -8.89 -10.60
CA ARG A 299 -50.75 -7.47 -10.76
C ARG A 299 -51.13 -7.04 -12.18
N GLU A 300 -50.98 -7.92 -13.17
CA GLU A 300 -51.33 -7.61 -14.57
C GLU A 300 -52.70 -8.16 -15.03
N LYS A 301 -53.47 -8.83 -14.17
CA LYS A 301 -54.81 -9.36 -14.52
C LYS A 301 -56.00 -8.65 -13.85
N LEU A 302 -55.82 -7.43 -13.33
CA LEU A 302 -56.91 -6.61 -12.79
C LEU A 302 -57.00 -5.22 -13.46
N LYS A 303 -56.86 -5.17 -14.78
CA LYS A 303 -57.35 -4.07 -15.62
C LYS A 303 -57.82 -4.60 -16.99
N LYS A 304 -59.05 -5.11 -17.02
CA LYS A 304 -59.99 -4.99 -18.14
C LYS A 304 -61.39 -5.24 -17.62
#